data_AF-U1R2Q1-F1
#
_entry.id   AF-U1R2Q1-F1
#
_cell.length_a   1.000
_cell.length_b   1.000
_cell.length_c   1.000
_cell.angle_alpha   90.00
_cell.angle_beta   90.00
_cell.angle_gamma   90.00
#
_symmetry.space_group_name_H-M   'P 1'
#
loop_
_entity.id
_entity.type
_entity.pdbx_description
1 polymer ?
#
loop_
_entity_poly.entity_id
_entity_poly.type
_entity_poly.pdbx_seq_one_letter_code
_entity_poly.pdbx_strand_id
1 'polypeptide(L)'
;MLFVHDRPGTHAYVMRDMAFPLDIVFVASNGTVTRIHHAELPPAGTRDSDLTRYRGTGKYVLEVPYGYTNETGISVGDTVDIDGYDG
;
A
#
# COMPACT_ATOMS: atom_id res chain seq x y z
N MET A 1 -0.18 1.21 -8.95
CA MET A 1 1.02 0.37 -9.18
C MET A 1 0.92 -0.86 -8.29
N LEU A 2 1.32 -2.04 -8.79
CA LEU A 2 1.30 -3.29 -8.02
C LEU A 2 2.74 -3.73 -7.73
N PHE A 3 3.03 -3.97 -6.46
CA PHE A 3 4.26 -4.60 -6.00
C PHE A 3 3.97 -6.02 -5.56
N VAL A 4 4.81 -6.95 -6.02
CA VAL A 4 4.75 -8.37 -5.67
C VAL A 4 5.99 -8.74 -4.88
N HIS A 5 5.83 -9.24 -3.66
CA HIS A 5 6.92 -9.73 -2.84
C HIS A 5 7.05 -11.25 -2.97
N ASP A 6 8.29 -11.75 -2.97
CA ASP A 6 8.58 -13.19 -3.12
C ASP A 6 7.94 -14.05 -2.03
N ARG A 7 7.74 -13.48 -0.83
CA ARG A 7 7.12 -14.15 0.31
C ARG A 7 6.20 -13.18 1.05
N PRO A 8 5.07 -13.67 1.59
CA PRO A 8 4.26 -12.86 2.50
C PRO A 8 5.07 -12.45 3.73
N GLY A 9 4.91 -11.19 4.14
CA GLY A 9 5.61 -10.65 5.29
C GLY A 9 5.15 -9.24 5.66
N THR A 10 5.82 -8.65 6.64
CA THR A 10 5.63 -7.24 6.99
C THR A 10 6.54 -6.38 6.13
N HIS A 11 5.94 -5.47 5.37
CA HIS A 11 6.65 -4.52 4.52
C HIS A 11 6.37 -3.08 4.99
N ALA A 12 7.29 -2.18 4.65
CA ALA A 12 7.19 -0.76 4.99
C ALA A 12 7.44 0.07 3.75
N TYR A 13 6.50 0.94 3.42
CA TYR A 13 6.60 1.91 2.33
C TYR A 13 6.75 3.32 2.90
N VAL A 14 7.40 4.20 2.14
CA VAL A 14 7.64 5.60 2.50
C VAL A 14 7.31 6.46 1.29
N MET A 15 6.86 7.69 1.53
CA MET A 15 6.54 8.66 0.47
C MET A 15 7.78 9.48 0.04
N ARG A 16 8.93 8.79 -0.12
CA ARG A 16 10.19 9.42 -0.54
C ARG A 16 10.07 9.96 -1.96
N ASP A 17 10.40 11.24 -2.14
CA ASP A 17 10.43 11.91 -3.45
C ASP A 17 9.12 11.76 -4.26
N MET A 18 8.00 11.54 -3.58
CA MET A 18 6.69 11.42 -4.21
C MET A 18 6.11 12.79 -4.57
N ALA A 19 5.50 12.88 -5.74
CA ALA A 19 4.88 14.12 -6.24
C ALA A 19 3.40 14.27 -5.86
N PHE A 20 2.74 13.18 -5.45
CA PHE A 20 1.32 13.15 -5.09
C PHE A 20 1.07 12.14 -3.97
N PRO A 21 0.02 12.35 -3.15
CA PRO A 21 -0.37 11.41 -2.11
C PRO A 21 -0.96 10.13 -2.71
N LEU A 22 -0.99 9.05 -1.92
CA LEU A 22 -1.42 7.72 -2.36
C LEU A 22 -2.22 7.02 -1.26
N ASP A 23 -3.11 6.11 -1.66
CA ASP A 23 -3.54 5.04 -0.75
C ASP A 23 -2.61 3.84 -0.96
N ILE A 24 -2.05 3.32 0.13
CA ILE A 24 -1.17 2.15 0.15
C ILE A 24 -1.95 0.98 0.73
N VAL A 25 -2.28 0.01 -0.12
CA VAL A 25 -3.13 -1.15 0.22
C VAL A 25 -2.26 -2.39 0.32
N PHE A 26 -2.16 -2.97 1.51
CA PHE A 26 -1.48 -4.24 1.75
C PHE A 26 -2.46 -5.40 1.56
N VAL A 27 -2.02 -6.42 0.82
CA VAL A 27 -2.86 -7.54 0.42
C VAL A 27 -2.14 -8.86 0.72
N ALA A 28 -2.82 -9.76 1.42
CA ALA A 28 -2.33 -11.10 1.74
C ALA A 28 -2.21 -12.00 0.49
N SER A 29 -1.56 -13.16 0.64
CA SER A 29 -1.34 -14.09 -0.49
C SER A 29 -2.64 -14.61 -1.11
N ASN A 30 -3.72 -14.65 -0.33
CA ASN A 30 -5.05 -15.07 -0.75
C ASN A 30 -5.91 -13.91 -1.28
N GLY A 31 -5.31 -12.74 -1.54
CA GLY A 31 -6.04 -11.56 -2.04
C GLY A 31 -6.72 -10.73 -0.96
N THR A 32 -6.73 -11.12 0.31
CA THR A 32 -7.40 -10.33 1.37
C THR A 32 -6.64 -9.03 1.65
N VAL A 33 -7.33 -7.89 1.60
CA VAL A 33 -6.81 -6.59 2.07
C VAL A 33 -6.60 -6.66 3.58
N THR A 34 -5.36 -6.49 4.01
CA THR A 34 -4.99 -6.57 5.43
C THR A 34 -4.84 -5.21 6.08
N ARG A 35 -4.53 -4.18 5.28
CA ARG A 35 -4.32 -2.82 5.75
C ARG A 35 -4.41 -1.82 4.60
N ILE A 36 -4.95 -0.65 4.90
CA ILE A 36 -4.94 0.52 4.03
C ILE A 36 -4.30 1.66 4.81
N HIS A 37 -3.40 2.39 4.16
CA HIS A 37 -2.91 3.68 4.67
C HIS A 37 -3.23 4.76 3.65
N HIS A 38 -3.78 5.87 4.13
CA HIS A 38 -3.88 7.12 3.37
C HIS A 38 -2.58 7.90 3.60
N ALA A 39 -1.67 7.84 2.64
CA ALA A 39 -0.33 8.38 2.75
C ALA A 39 -0.24 9.76 2.10
N GLU A 40 -0.23 10.79 2.94
CA GLU A 40 0.03 12.17 2.53
C GLU A 40 1.50 12.40 2.16
N LEU A 41 1.79 13.50 1.46
CA LEU A 41 3.15 13.91 1.17
C LEU A 41 3.88 14.31 2.46
N PRO A 42 5.15 13.91 2.65
CA PRO A 42 5.93 14.40 3.77
C PRO A 42 6.14 15.92 3.65
N PRO A 43 6.23 16.65 4.77
CA PRO A 43 6.58 18.08 4.73
C PRO A 43 7.85 18.33 3.93
N ALA A 44 7.91 19.45 3.22
CA ALA A 44 9.09 19.84 2.45
C ALA A 44 10.36 19.86 3.33
N GLY A 45 11.43 19.22 2.85
CA GLY A 45 12.70 19.12 3.57
C GLY A 45 12.76 18.04 4.65
N THR A 46 11.75 17.17 4.76
CA THR A 46 11.80 15.98 5.64
C THR A 46 12.97 15.09 5.24
N ARG A 47 13.80 14.70 6.21
CA ARG A 47 14.94 13.81 5.96
C ARG A 47 14.49 12.37 5.78
N ASP A 48 15.29 11.61 5.04
CA ASP A 48 15.10 10.17 4.80
C ASP A 48 14.86 9.34 6.07
N SER A 49 15.56 9.68 7.15
CA SER A 49 15.45 9.02 8.45
C SER A 49 14.12 9.27 9.16
N ASP A 50 13.48 10.39 8.82
CA ASP A 50 12.33 10.95 9.54
C ASP A 50 11.02 10.68 8.79
N LEU A 51 11.09 10.05 7.60
CA LEU A 51 9.92 9.67 6.82
C LEU A 51 9.04 8.67 7.59
N THR A 52 7.73 8.92 7.56
CA THR A 52 6.72 7.98 8.03
C THR A 52 6.84 6.66 7.27
N ARG A 53 6.90 5.57 8.04
CA ARG A 53 6.93 4.20 7.51
C ARG A 53 5.55 3.58 7.61
N TYR A 54 4.83 3.56 6.50
CA TYR A 54 3.53 2.93 6.35
C TYR A 54 3.73 1.41 6.32
N ARG A 55 3.53 0.76 7.46
CA ARG A 55 3.75 -0.68 7.65
C ARG A 55 2.47 -1.48 7.49
N GLY A 56 2.56 -2.64 6.86
CA GLY A 56 1.47 -3.60 6.76
C GLY A 56 1.99 -5.00 6.43
N THR A 57 1.10 -5.99 6.51
CA THR A 57 1.45 -7.40 6.26
C THR A 57 0.79 -7.87 4.97
N GLY A 58 1.55 -8.40 4.01
CA GLY A 58 1.00 -8.84 2.74
C GLY A 58 2.03 -9.57 1.88
N LYS A 59 1.56 -10.22 0.81
CA LYS A 59 2.40 -10.66 -0.33
C LYS A 59 2.41 -9.59 -1.42
N TYR A 60 1.34 -8.81 -1.52
CA TYR A 60 1.18 -7.78 -2.52
C TYR A 60 0.94 -6.42 -1.86
N VAL A 61 1.36 -5.35 -2.54
CA VAL A 61 1.02 -3.97 -2.18
C VAL A 61 0.51 -3.26 -3.43
N LEU A 62 -0.69 -2.70 -3.33
CA LEU A 62 -1.29 -1.89 -4.37
C LEU A 62 -1.25 -0.42 -3.95
N GLU A 63 -0.59 0.39 -4.75
CA GLU A 63 -0.64 1.85 -4.65
C GLU A 63 -1.67 2.39 -5.64
N VAL A 64 -2.67 3.10 -5.13
CA VAL A 64 -3.75 3.72 -5.91
C VAL A 64 -3.82 5.21 -5.60
N PRO A 65 -4.50 6.03 -6.43
CA PRO A 65 -4.68 7.45 -6.14
C PRO A 65 -5.24 7.68 -4.73
N TYR A 66 -4.78 8.74 -4.07
CA TYR A 66 -5.23 9.09 -2.72
C TYR A 66 -6.76 9.23 -2.64
N GLY A 67 -7.37 8.60 -1.65
CA GLY A 67 -8.81 8.63 -1.44
C GLY A 67 -9.59 7.62 -2.29
N TYR A 68 -8.95 6.91 -3.22
CA TYR A 68 -9.61 5.91 -4.07
C TYR A 68 -10.33 4.85 -3.23
N THR A 69 -9.73 4.35 -2.15
CA THR A 69 -10.39 3.31 -1.34
C THR A 69 -11.61 3.86 -0.61
N ASN A 70 -11.65 5.15 -0.28
CA ASN A 70 -12.83 5.80 0.28
C ASN A 70 -13.94 5.94 -0.76
N GLU A 71 -13.60 6.41 -1.96
CA GLU A 71 -14.55 6.65 -3.05
C GLU A 71 -15.21 5.36 -3.53
N THR A 72 -14.47 4.25 -3.54
CA THR A 72 -14.98 2.95 -3.98
C THR A 72 -15.48 2.07 -2.85
N GLY A 73 -15.32 2.49 -1.59
CA GLY A 73 -15.72 1.73 -0.41
C GLY A 73 -14.87 0.49 -0.12
N ILE A 74 -13.63 0.44 -0.63
CA ILE A 74 -12.69 -0.66 -0.34
C ILE A 74 -12.22 -0.55 1.11
N SER A 75 -12.20 -1.68 1.80
CA SER A 75 -11.94 -1.80 3.22
C SER A 75 -11.09 -3.01 3.56
N VAL A 76 -10.57 -3.05 4.78
CA VAL A 76 -9.84 -4.23 5.30
C VAL A 76 -10.80 -5.41 5.38
N GLY A 77 -10.37 -6.56 4.85
CA GLY A 77 -11.19 -7.76 4.73
C GLY A 77 -11.75 -8.00 3.31
N ASP A 78 -11.80 -6.96 2.47
CA ASP A 78 -12.15 -7.13 1.06
C ASP A 78 -11.10 -7.96 0.32
N THR A 79 -11.48 -8.47 -0.85
CA THR A 79 -10.60 -9.31 -1.67
C THR A 79 -10.22 -8.60 -2.95
N VAL A 80 -8.92 -8.61 -3.26
CA VAL A 80 -8.34 -8.18 -4.53
C VAL A 80 -8.06 -9.43 -5.35
N ASP A 81 -8.61 -9.49 -6.55
CA ASP A 81 -8.27 -10.50 -7.54
C ASP A 81 -7.11 -10.00 -8.41
N ILE A 82 -6.09 -10.84 -8.59
CA ILE A 82 -4.87 -10.50 -9.33
C ILE A 82 -4.69 -11.53 -10.44
N ASP A 83 -5.26 -11.23 -11.61
CA ASP A 83 -5.12 -12.08 -12.78
C ASP A 83 -3.66 -12.24 -13.21
N GLY A 84 -3.26 -13.49 -13.51
CA GLY A 84 -1.93 -13.82 -14.03
C GLY A 84 -0.82 -13.98 -12.99
N TYR A 85 -1.15 -13.96 -11.69
CA TYR A 85 -0.24 -14.31 -10.60
C TYR A 85 -0.75 -15.52 -9.82
N ASP A 86 -0.62 -16.71 -10.42
CA ASP A 86 -0.86 -17.99 -9.76
C ASP A 86 0.31 -18.30 -8.81
N GLY A 87 0.23 -17.77 -7.59
CA GLY A 87 0.81 -18.38 -6.37
C GLY A 87 2.28 -18.78 -6.43
#